data_AF-A0A100WVV4-F1
#
_entry.id   AF-A0A100WVV4-F1
#
_cell.length_a   1.000
_cell.length_b   1.000
_cell.length_c   1.000
_cell.angle_alpha   90.00
_cell.angle_beta   90.00
_cell.angle_gamma   90.00
#
_symmetry.space_group_name_H-M   'P 1'
#
loop_
_entity.id
_entity.type
_entity.pdbx_description
1 polymer ?
#
loop_
_entity_poly.entity_id
_entity_poly.type
_entity_poly.pdbx_seq_one_letter_code
_entity_poly.pdbx_strand_id
1 'polypeptide(L)'
;MFVVLGKPFRRASKSRKGNVIMTAEMAPVVLRVGMDGAVARVPFVADEHGAGALFREHIGCSLYDVIELDERTDMWVDDEALVGLDLSDCEALADALNIVATMIASRFGRKQSVFGAVVISGLAGESAAPLDDEQLARLEQLAAMSVALFGDALGVRVGGARLWQ
;
A
#
# COMPACT_ATOMS: atom_id res chain seq x y z
N MET A 1 18.80 23.87 -33.12
CA MET A 1 17.84 24.92 -33.54
C MET A 1 16.44 24.33 -33.49
N PHE A 2 15.70 24.60 -32.42
CA PHE A 2 14.23 24.61 -32.39
C PHE A 2 13.85 25.69 -31.37
N VAL A 3 12.98 26.60 -31.80
CA VAL A 3 12.46 27.75 -31.05
C VAL A 3 11.08 27.36 -30.54
N VAL A 4 10.82 27.53 -29.24
CA VAL A 4 9.46 27.54 -28.68
C VAL A 4 9.27 28.88 -27.98
N LEU A 5 8.32 29.65 -28.50
CA LEU A 5 7.94 30.98 -28.03
C LEU A 5 6.44 30.92 -27.68
N GLY A 6 6.11 30.99 -26.39
CA GLY A 6 4.75 30.99 -25.86
C GLY A 6 4.67 31.87 -24.60
N LYS A 7 3.79 32.87 -24.64
CA LYS A 7 3.77 34.12 -23.85
C LYS A 7 3.45 33.97 -22.35
N PRO A 8 3.76 35.01 -21.52
CA PRO A 8 3.31 35.09 -20.13
C PRO A 8 1.90 35.69 -20.03
N PHE A 9 1.02 35.13 -19.20
CA PHE A 9 -0.18 35.82 -18.75
C PHE A 9 -0.56 35.45 -17.31
N ARG A 10 -0.68 36.49 -16.48
CA ARG A 10 -1.05 36.48 -15.05
C ARG A 10 -2.54 36.21 -14.86
N ARG A 11 -2.92 35.51 -13.78
CA ARG A 11 -3.80 36.06 -12.72
C ARG A 11 -3.91 35.10 -11.54
N ALA A 12 -3.57 35.60 -10.35
CA ALA A 12 -3.91 34.99 -9.08
C ALA A 12 -5.44 34.86 -8.95
N SER A 13 -5.95 33.65 -8.75
CA SER A 13 -7.27 33.44 -8.18
C SER A 13 -7.12 33.24 -6.67
N LYS A 14 -7.70 34.16 -5.89
CA LYS A 14 -7.93 33.98 -4.46
C LYS A 14 -8.87 32.78 -4.31
N SER A 15 -8.35 31.64 -3.85
CA SER A 15 -9.20 30.56 -3.36
C SER A 15 -9.91 31.04 -2.08
N ARG A 16 -11.24 31.00 -2.11
CA ARG A 16 -12.10 31.25 -0.93
C ARG A 16 -11.76 30.19 0.11
N LYS A 17 -11.35 30.62 1.31
CA LYS A 17 -11.40 29.80 2.53
C LYS A 17 -12.86 29.46 2.84
N GLY A 18 -13.37 28.42 2.17
CA GLY A 18 -14.45 27.63 2.71
C GLY A 18 -13.84 26.76 3.80
N ASN A 19 -14.20 27.02 5.05
CA ASN A 19 -13.80 26.17 6.17
C ASN A 19 -14.58 24.87 6.02
N VAL A 20 -14.06 23.94 5.22
CA VAL A 20 -14.56 22.56 5.20
C VAL A 20 -14.09 21.95 6.50
N ILE A 21 -15.03 21.76 7.42
CA ILE A 21 -14.81 20.90 8.59
C ILE A 21 -14.62 19.49 8.00
N MET A 22 -13.37 19.08 7.79
CA MET A 22 -13.06 17.69 7.49
C MET A 22 -13.41 16.89 8.73
N THR A 23 -14.58 16.26 8.72
CA THR A 23 -14.87 15.18 9.64
C THR A 23 -13.83 14.09 9.41
N ALA A 24 -13.33 13.46 10.47
CA ALA A 24 -12.25 12.46 10.41
C ALA A 24 -12.52 11.29 9.44
N GLU A 25 -13.76 11.10 9.01
CA GLU A 25 -14.17 10.14 7.98
C GLU A 25 -13.81 10.52 6.53
N MET A 26 -13.32 11.74 6.26
CA MET A 26 -13.00 12.21 4.90
C MET A 26 -11.50 12.46 4.65
N ALA A 27 -10.63 12.06 5.58
CA ALA A 27 -9.19 12.20 5.38
C ALA A 27 -8.75 11.33 4.20
N PRO A 28 -7.86 11.81 3.31
CA PRO A 28 -7.28 10.97 2.25
C PRO A 28 -6.58 9.77 2.87
N VAL A 29 -6.86 8.57 2.37
CA VAL A 29 -6.30 7.32 2.90
C VAL A 29 -5.74 6.43 1.80
N VAL A 30 -4.84 5.55 2.22
CA VAL A 30 -4.38 4.37 1.48
C VAL A 30 -4.62 3.13 2.33
N LEU A 31 -4.47 1.95 1.73
CA LEU A 31 -4.72 0.69 2.43
C LEU A 31 -3.40 0.02 2.82
N ARG A 32 -3.17 -0.20 4.11
CA ARG A 32 -2.07 -1.01 4.63
C ARG A 32 -2.53 -2.45 4.85
N VAL A 33 -1.73 -3.41 4.43
CA VAL A 33 -1.92 -4.84 4.75
C VAL A 33 -0.71 -5.32 5.54
N GLY A 34 -0.92 -5.62 6.82
CA GLY A 34 0.09 -6.13 7.73
C GLY A 34 0.41 -7.61 7.50
N MET A 35 1.51 -8.05 8.10
CA MET A 35 1.99 -9.45 8.04
C MET A 35 1.08 -10.44 8.78
N ASP A 36 0.32 -9.95 9.75
CA ASP A 36 -0.75 -10.68 10.44
C ASP A 36 -2.04 -10.79 9.62
N GLY A 37 -2.06 -10.23 8.41
CA GLY A 37 -3.24 -10.13 7.57
C GLY A 37 -4.19 -9.01 7.99
N ALA A 38 -3.84 -8.19 8.99
CA ALA A 38 -4.65 -7.05 9.39
C ALA A 38 -4.65 -6.00 8.28
N VAL A 39 -5.84 -5.52 7.96
CA VAL A 39 -6.04 -4.48 6.94
C VAL A 39 -6.49 -3.20 7.62
N ALA A 40 -5.78 -2.11 7.33
CA ALA A 40 -6.01 -0.82 7.95
C ALA A 40 -6.00 0.30 6.92
N ARG A 41 -6.95 1.23 7.03
CA ARG A 41 -6.87 2.52 6.35
C ARG A 41 -5.83 3.36 7.08
N VAL A 42 -4.81 3.83 6.38
CA VAL A 42 -3.79 4.71 6.95
C VAL A 42 -3.80 6.07 6.24
N PRO A 43 -3.52 7.18 6.95
CA PRO A 43 -3.55 8.51 6.36
C PRO A 43 -2.57 8.64 5.19
N PHE A 44 -3.05 9.27 4.11
CA PHE A 44 -2.23 9.69 2.99
C PHE A 44 -1.93 11.18 3.10
N VAL A 45 -0.72 11.51 3.55
CA VAL A 45 -0.24 12.88 3.67
C VAL A 45 1.10 12.98 2.94
N ALA A 46 1.05 13.03 1.62
CA ALA A 46 2.25 13.26 0.83
C ALA A 46 2.72 14.71 1.01
N ASP A 47 3.98 14.89 1.37
CA ASP A 47 4.64 16.19 1.47
C ASP A 47 5.54 16.43 0.24
N GLU A 48 6.45 17.40 0.33
CA GLU A 48 7.39 17.72 -0.75
C GLU A 48 8.41 16.60 -1.05
N HIS A 49 8.56 15.60 -0.18
CA HIS A 49 9.43 14.44 -0.37
C HIS A 49 8.73 13.30 -1.12
N GLY A 50 7.44 13.45 -1.44
CA GLY A 50 6.64 12.48 -2.18
C GLY A 50 6.18 11.30 -1.32
N ALA A 51 5.36 10.43 -1.92
CA ALA A 51 4.71 9.34 -1.19
C ALA A 51 5.66 8.23 -0.70
N GLY A 52 6.84 8.09 -1.31
CA GLY A 52 7.79 7.03 -0.95
C GLY A 52 8.28 7.11 0.50
N ALA A 53 8.51 8.31 1.04
CA ALA A 53 8.90 8.47 2.44
C ALA A 53 7.78 8.04 3.40
N LEU A 54 6.55 8.44 3.11
CA LEU A 54 5.36 8.05 3.86
C LEU A 54 5.14 6.53 3.84
N PHE A 55 5.28 5.89 2.68
CA PHE A 55 5.03 4.46 2.55
C PHE A 55 6.10 3.61 3.22
N ARG A 56 7.37 4.03 3.19
CA ARG A 56 8.42 3.41 4.01
C ARG A 56 8.09 3.41 5.49
N GLU A 57 7.55 4.51 6.02
CA GLU A 57 7.12 4.59 7.42
C GLU A 57 5.97 3.62 7.72
N HIS A 58 4.95 3.57 6.87
CA HIS A 58 3.80 2.67 7.06
C HIS A 58 4.15 1.19 6.91
N ILE A 59 5.09 0.87 6.02
CA ILE A 59 5.58 -0.49 5.78
C ILE A 59 6.58 -0.90 6.88
N GLY A 60 7.44 0.02 7.31
CA GLY A 60 8.53 -0.23 8.25
C GLY A 60 9.83 -0.63 7.56
N CYS A 61 10.08 -0.18 6.32
CA CYS A 61 11.25 -0.54 5.52
C CYS A 61 12.11 0.68 5.12
N SER A 62 13.35 0.43 4.68
CA SER A 62 14.22 1.46 4.11
C SER A 62 14.18 1.49 2.58
N LEU A 63 13.89 0.35 1.95
CA LEU A 63 13.72 0.20 0.51
C LEU A 63 12.35 -0.40 0.20
N TYR A 64 11.77 0.05 -0.91
CA TYR A 64 10.52 -0.48 -1.42
C TYR A 64 10.64 -0.74 -2.92
N ASP A 65 9.83 -1.67 -3.39
CA ASP A 65 9.50 -1.81 -4.81
C ASP A 65 8.02 -1.43 -5.04
N VAL A 66 7.65 -1.17 -6.29
CA VAL A 66 6.28 -0.82 -6.69
C VAL A 66 5.77 -1.82 -7.71
N ILE A 67 4.68 -2.50 -7.35
CA ILE A 67 3.95 -3.40 -8.22
C ILE A 67 2.71 -2.66 -8.73
N GLU A 68 2.69 -2.35 -10.01
CA GLU A 68 1.47 -1.85 -10.67
C GLU A 68 0.38 -2.94 -10.61
N LEU A 69 -0.75 -2.68 -9.97
CA LEU A 69 -1.86 -3.64 -9.90
C LEU A 69 -2.76 -3.48 -11.13
N ASP A 70 -3.20 -2.26 -11.39
CA ASP A 70 -3.90 -1.86 -12.61
C ASP A 70 -3.58 -0.39 -12.94
N GLU A 71 -4.22 0.15 -13.98
CA GLU A 71 -4.01 1.53 -14.44
C GLU A 71 -4.35 2.61 -13.39
N ARG A 72 -4.98 2.24 -12.27
CA ARG A 72 -5.43 3.17 -11.23
C ARG A 72 -4.82 2.91 -9.86
N THR A 73 -4.09 1.80 -9.66
CA THR A 73 -3.62 1.36 -8.34
C THR A 73 -2.24 0.71 -8.37
N ASP A 74 -1.45 1.06 -7.36
CA ASP A 74 -0.11 0.52 -7.12
C ASP A 74 -0.03 -0.14 -5.75
N MET A 75 0.78 -1.19 -5.65
CA MET A 75 1.16 -1.84 -4.40
C MET A 75 2.63 -1.61 -4.11
N TRP A 76 2.90 -0.92 -3.01
CA TRP A 76 4.23 -0.61 -2.50
C TRP A 76 4.63 -1.71 -1.54
N VAL A 77 5.74 -2.38 -1.83
CA VAL A 77 6.18 -3.59 -1.13
C VAL A 77 7.51 -3.40 -0.45
N ASP A 78 7.68 -4.08 0.67
CA ASP A 78 8.97 -4.16 1.37
C ASP A 78 9.97 -4.99 0.54
N ASP A 79 10.94 -4.32 -0.10
CA ASP A 79 12.00 -4.97 -0.89
C ASP A 79 13.05 -5.65 0.03
N GLU A 80 13.00 -5.37 1.33
CA GLU A 80 13.94 -5.89 2.32
C GLU A 80 13.38 -7.13 3.03
N ALA A 81 12.12 -7.47 2.81
CA ALA A 81 11.42 -8.56 3.50
C ALA A 81 12.09 -9.94 3.34
N LEU A 82 12.89 -10.13 2.29
CA LEU A 82 13.65 -11.35 2.04
C LEU A 82 15.13 -11.24 2.40
N VAL A 83 15.62 -10.04 2.73
CA VAL A 83 17.03 -9.79 3.03
C VAL A 83 17.39 -10.48 4.34
N GLY A 84 18.35 -11.39 4.27
CA GLY A 84 18.83 -12.15 5.43
C GLY A 84 18.00 -13.40 5.75
N LEU A 85 16.97 -13.73 4.95
CA LEU A 85 16.28 -15.01 5.06
C LEU A 85 17.02 -16.13 4.32
N ASP A 86 17.05 -17.30 4.93
CA ASP A 86 17.44 -18.52 4.22
C ASP A 86 16.27 -18.97 3.34
N LEU A 87 16.42 -18.84 2.02
CA LEU A 87 15.38 -19.20 1.06
C LEU A 87 15.13 -20.71 0.97
N SER A 88 15.99 -21.54 1.58
CA SER A 88 15.76 -22.98 1.71
C SER A 88 14.93 -23.35 2.94
N ASP A 89 14.82 -22.43 3.90
CA ASP A 89 13.95 -22.57 5.06
C ASP A 89 12.51 -22.23 4.66
N CYS A 90 11.70 -23.27 4.48
CA CYS A 90 10.30 -23.14 4.08
C CYS A 90 9.45 -22.47 5.17
N GLU A 91 9.82 -22.60 6.45
CA GLU A 91 9.09 -21.99 7.55
C GLU A 91 9.38 -20.50 7.60
N ALA A 92 10.67 -20.11 7.53
CA ALA A 92 11.07 -18.70 7.46
C ALA A 92 10.47 -17.99 6.23
N LEU A 93 10.46 -18.66 5.06
CA LEU A 93 9.85 -18.09 3.86
C LEU A 93 8.33 -17.98 3.98
N ALA A 94 7.67 -18.95 4.61
CA ALA A 94 6.24 -18.90 4.87
C ALA A 94 5.88 -17.75 5.82
N ASP A 95 6.68 -17.52 6.86
CA ASP A 95 6.48 -16.45 7.84
C ASP A 95 6.67 -15.06 7.24
N ALA A 96 7.58 -14.92 6.28
CA ALA A 96 7.78 -13.68 5.53
C ALA A 96 6.69 -13.41 4.48
N LEU A 97 5.90 -14.42 4.10
CA LEU A 97 4.86 -14.28 3.08
C LEU A 97 3.63 -13.55 3.60
N ASN A 98 3.28 -12.44 2.96
CA ASN A 98 2.02 -11.75 3.17
C ASN A 98 0.93 -12.35 2.27
N ILE A 99 0.22 -13.34 2.82
CA ILE A 99 -0.81 -14.11 2.08
C ILE A 99 -1.92 -13.17 1.56
N VAL A 100 -2.39 -12.23 2.38
CA VAL A 100 -3.47 -11.32 1.99
C VAL A 100 -3.03 -10.43 0.83
N ALA A 101 -1.85 -9.80 0.91
CA ALA A 101 -1.32 -8.98 -0.17
C ALA A 101 -1.06 -9.80 -1.45
N THR A 102 -0.52 -11.01 -1.32
CA THR A 102 -0.29 -11.94 -2.44
C THR A 102 -1.60 -12.29 -3.16
N MET A 103 -2.66 -12.55 -2.40
CA MET A 103 -3.97 -12.87 -2.96
C MET A 103 -4.61 -11.65 -3.63
N ILE A 104 -4.46 -10.45 -3.06
CA ILE A 104 -4.88 -9.21 -3.71
C ILE A 104 -4.14 -9.06 -5.04
N ALA A 105 -2.80 -9.09 -5.06
CA ALA A 105 -2.00 -8.97 -6.27
C ALA A 105 -2.40 -9.99 -7.35
N SER A 106 -2.66 -11.24 -6.95
CA SER A 106 -3.13 -12.31 -7.84
C SER A 106 -4.47 -11.99 -8.50
N ARG A 107 -5.38 -11.28 -7.83
CA ARG A 107 -6.68 -10.86 -8.39
C ARG A 107 -6.56 -9.79 -9.45
N PHE A 108 -5.44 -9.07 -9.46
CA PHE A 108 -5.06 -8.14 -10.52
C PHE A 108 -4.16 -8.81 -11.58
N GLY A 109 -4.03 -10.15 -11.55
CA GLY A 109 -3.25 -10.90 -12.54
C GLY A 109 -1.75 -10.97 -12.24
N ARG A 110 -1.29 -10.47 -11.09
CA ARG A 110 0.12 -10.54 -10.67
C ARG A 110 0.37 -11.84 -9.91
N LYS A 111 1.13 -12.76 -10.52
CA LYS A 111 1.39 -14.11 -9.96
C LYS A 111 2.54 -14.18 -8.94
N GLN A 112 3.18 -13.05 -8.65
CA GLN A 112 4.31 -13.00 -7.73
C GLN A 112 3.85 -13.05 -6.27
N SER A 113 4.58 -13.79 -5.44
CA SER A 113 4.42 -13.76 -3.99
C SER A 113 4.85 -12.41 -3.45
N VAL A 114 4.11 -11.91 -2.46
CA VAL A 114 4.38 -10.63 -1.80
C VAL A 114 4.86 -10.93 -0.38
N PHE A 115 6.05 -10.44 -0.05
CA PHE A 115 6.66 -10.58 1.26
C PHE A 115 6.64 -9.25 2.01
N GLY A 116 6.59 -9.31 3.34
CA GLY A 116 6.54 -8.11 4.18
C GLY A 116 5.19 -7.37 4.17
N ALA A 117 5.10 -6.31 4.95
CA ALA A 117 3.92 -5.44 4.96
C ALA A 117 3.85 -4.65 3.63
N VAL A 118 2.65 -4.24 3.24
CA VAL A 118 2.46 -3.44 2.03
C VAL A 118 1.52 -2.27 2.25
N VAL A 119 1.64 -1.28 1.37
CA VAL A 119 0.66 -0.21 1.20
C VAL A 119 0.16 -0.19 -0.23
N ILE A 120 -1.15 -0.06 -0.40
CA ILE A 120 -1.80 0.05 -1.70
C ILE A 120 -2.35 1.46 -1.85
N SER A 121 -1.94 2.15 -2.92
CA SER A 121 -2.33 3.52 -3.23
C SER A 121 -3.10 3.61 -4.54
N GLY A 122 -3.84 4.71 -4.71
CA GLY A 122 -4.34 5.10 -6.01
C GLY A 122 -3.24 5.75 -6.85
N LEU A 123 -3.57 6.07 -8.10
CA LEU A 123 -2.74 6.82 -9.03
C LEU A 123 -3.44 8.10 -9.51
N ALA A 124 -2.70 9.20 -9.52
CA ALA A 124 -3.07 10.47 -10.14
C ALA A 124 -2.01 10.85 -11.19
N GLY A 125 -2.21 10.37 -12.42
CA GLY A 125 -1.16 10.38 -13.43
C GLY A 125 -0.09 9.35 -13.07
N GLU A 126 1.18 9.78 -13.03
CA GLU A 126 2.32 8.92 -12.66
C GLU A 126 2.65 8.99 -11.15
N SER A 127 1.83 9.67 -10.36
CA SER A 127 2.08 9.91 -8.93
C SER A 127 1.10 9.13 -8.06
N ALA A 128 1.61 8.60 -6.94
CA ALA A 128 0.77 8.02 -5.90
C ALA A 128 -0.28 9.01 -5.39
N ALA A 129 -1.48 8.49 -5.16
CA ALA A 129 -2.64 9.25 -4.73
C ALA A 129 -3.39 8.48 -3.63
N PRO A 130 -4.25 9.15 -2.85
CA PRO A 130 -5.19 8.45 -1.99
C PRO A 130 -6.12 7.55 -2.82
N LEU A 131 -6.64 6.51 -2.18
CA LEU A 131 -7.68 5.67 -2.76
C LEU A 131 -9.02 6.41 -2.74
N ASP A 132 -9.77 6.30 -3.83
CA ASP A 132 -11.20 6.67 -3.82
C ASP A 132 -12.06 5.57 -3.17
N ASP A 133 -13.33 5.89 -2.92
CA ASP A 133 -14.26 4.98 -2.22
C ASP A 133 -14.46 3.64 -2.95
N GLU A 134 -14.44 3.65 -4.29
CA GLU A 134 -14.61 2.45 -5.11
C GLU A 134 -13.38 1.54 -4.98
N GLN A 135 -12.19 2.12 -5.15
CA GLN A 135 -10.92 1.42 -4.99
C GLN A 135 -10.79 0.84 -3.59
N LEU A 136 -11.11 1.64 -2.57
CA LEU A 136 -11.03 1.22 -1.18
C LEU A 136 -11.98 0.06 -0.88
N ALA A 137 -13.26 0.19 -1.25
CA ALA A 137 -14.24 -0.87 -1.04
C ALA A 137 -13.86 -2.17 -1.77
N ARG A 138 -13.35 -2.07 -3.00
CA ARG A 138 -12.87 -3.23 -3.77
C ARG A 138 -11.70 -3.93 -3.06
N LEU A 139 -10.70 -3.17 -2.64
CA LEU A 139 -9.50 -3.74 -1.98
C LEU A 139 -9.85 -4.35 -0.61
N GLU A 140 -10.71 -3.70 0.17
CA GLU A 140 -11.20 -4.23 1.44
C GLU A 140 -12.00 -5.53 1.26
N GLN A 141 -12.85 -5.60 0.23
CA GLN A 141 -13.56 -6.83 -0.10
C GLN A 141 -12.58 -7.96 -0.48
N LEU A 142 -11.58 -7.68 -1.32
CA LEU A 142 -10.57 -8.67 -1.69
C LEU A 142 -9.74 -9.15 -0.49
N ALA A 143 -9.42 -8.23 0.43
CA ALA A 143 -8.74 -8.56 1.67
C ALA A 143 -9.61 -9.46 2.56
N ALA A 144 -10.87 -9.11 2.77
CA ALA A 144 -11.81 -9.89 3.57
C ALA A 144 -12.00 -11.31 3.00
N MET A 145 -12.11 -11.45 1.68
CA MET A 145 -12.17 -12.76 1.02
C MET A 145 -10.89 -13.57 1.25
N SER A 146 -9.73 -12.93 1.17
CA SER A 146 -8.43 -13.58 1.41
C SER A 146 -8.33 -14.07 2.86
N VAL A 147 -8.69 -13.23 3.83
CA VAL A 147 -8.72 -13.62 5.24
C VAL A 147 -9.72 -14.73 5.50
N ALA A 148 -10.89 -14.73 4.86
CA ALA A 148 -11.87 -15.80 5.02
C ALA A 148 -11.37 -17.15 4.47
N LEU A 149 -10.60 -17.15 3.39
CA LEU A 149 -10.05 -18.36 2.78
C LEU A 149 -8.82 -18.90 3.52
N PHE A 150 -8.03 -18.03 4.13
CA PHE A 150 -6.75 -18.37 4.74
C PHE A 150 -6.68 -18.07 6.24
N GLY A 151 -7.81 -17.79 6.88
CA GLY A 151 -7.90 -17.39 8.28
C GLY A 151 -7.31 -18.44 9.22
N ASP A 152 -7.44 -19.72 8.91
CA ASP A 152 -6.82 -20.80 9.67
C ASP A 152 -5.29 -20.76 9.57
N ALA A 153 -4.74 -20.49 8.37
CA ALA A 153 -3.30 -20.35 8.16
C ALA A 153 -2.73 -19.08 8.81
N LEU A 154 -3.51 -17.99 8.86
CA LEU A 154 -3.14 -16.74 9.52
C LEU A 154 -3.24 -16.86 11.06
N GLY A 155 -4.27 -17.54 11.57
CA GLY A 155 -4.50 -17.75 13.00
C GLY A 155 -3.46 -18.65 13.66
N VAL A 156 -2.94 -19.65 12.95
CA VAL A 156 -1.83 -20.49 13.42
C VAL A 156 -0.55 -19.66 13.66
N ARG A 157 -0.30 -18.63 12.84
CA ARG A 157 0.90 -17.76 12.96
C ARG A 157 0.84 -16.82 14.16
N VAL A 158 -0.33 -16.23 14.45
CA VAL A 158 -0.52 -15.37 15.63
C VAL A 158 -0.43 -16.17 16.94
N GLY A 159 -0.73 -17.47 16.91
CA GLY A 159 -0.61 -18.39 18.05
C GLY A 159 0.81 -18.89 18.34
N GLY A 160 1.74 -18.79 17.39
CA GLY A 160 3.12 -19.30 17.50
C GLY A 160 4.07 -18.41 18.30
N ALA A 161 3.72 -17.14 18.53
CA ALA A 161 4.48 -16.24 19.39
C ALA A 161 4.21 -16.51 20.88
N ARG A 162 4.63 -17.68 21.38
CA ARG A 162 4.77 -17.91 22.82
C ARG A 162 5.80 -18.99 23.14
N LEU A 163 6.75 -18.56 23.98
CA LEU A 163 7.66 -19.33 24.85
C LEU A 163 9.05 -19.65 24.29
N TRP A 164 9.98 -18.72 24.52
CA TRP A 164 11.29 -19.06 25.09
C TRP A 164 11.62 -18.04 26.20
N GLN A 165 11.51 -18.51 27.44
CA GLN A 165 12.41 -18.14 28.54
C GLN A 165 13.68 -18.98 28.41
#